data_AF-A0A158QK66-F1
#
_entry.id   AF-A0A158QK66-F1
#
_cell.length_a   1.000
_cell.length_b   1.000
_cell.length_c   1.000
_cell.angle_alpha   90.00
_cell.angle_beta   90.00
_cell.angle_gamma   90.00
#
_symmetry.space_group_name_H-M   'P 1'
#
loop_
_entity.id
_entity.type
_entity.pdbx_description
1 polymer ?
#
loop_
_entity_poly.entity_id
_entity_poly.type
_entity_poly.pdbx_seq_one_letter_code
_entity_poly.pdbx_strand_id
1 'polypeptide(L)'
;LYVRLTTNVHTRQVNPELDEKQWNAYEASRIAGKSCLNLAREDLILKRTFAEEWPSVRSFLELCPKPACLVAHNGLSFDYRVLYGELKRCGFIEKDMGIPDGVVFIDSYLAIRELEARHRNELHHATRLVDWKMLSEQVCLNRVPACEDIPSAVEEDGNRDEPVDSKNVEIHLIQPQCPIDPRTPNRPPIPRGTNSEPAKLSGRRRLFDNELPGADHPLLFLNTDDWSPAKRRRVRPEYFRRIDGGRWDFNCTVAEMNTRNKLTTIYETVLKSQYNAHYAQDDTEALLQVCLAYGKDFLDYADNKAADFPF
;
A
#
# COMPACT_ATOMS: atom_id res chain seq x y z
N LEU A 1 -8.62 -1.79 -2.00
CA LEU A 1 -8.29 -0.41 -2.42
C LEU A 1 -7.96 -0.50 -3.91
N TYR A 2 -8.99 -0.41 -4.76
CA TYR A 2 -8.77 -0.02 -6.15
C TYR A 2 -8.85 1.49 -6.13
N VAL A 3 -7.70 2.15 -6.01
CA VAL A 3 -7.65 3.62 -6.09
C VAL A 3 -7.45 3.94 -7.54
N ARG A 4 -8.46 4.48 -8.20
CA ARG A 4 -8.28 5.08 -9.53
C ARG A 4 -7.43 6.32 -9.32
N LEU A 5 -6.14 6.21 -9.63
CA LEU A 5 -5.22 7.32 -9.46
C LEU A 5 -5.49 8.32 -10.58
N THR A 6 -5.85 9.55 -10.22
CA THR A 6 -5.93 10.65 -11.18
C THR A 6 -4.51 11.08 -11.51
N THR A 7 -3.87 10.37 -12.43
CA THR A 7 -2.56 10.72 -12.97
C THR A 7 -2.71 11.07 -14.44
N ASN A 8 -1.90 12.02 -14.90
CA ASN A 8 -1.77 12.25 -16.33
C ASN A 8 -0.91 11.11 -16.87
N VAL A 9 -1.55 10.11 -17.47
CA VAL A 9 -0.80 9.07 -18.18
C VAL A 9 -0.59 9.51 -19.61
N HIS A 10 0.68 9.64 -19.98
CA HIS A 10 1.06 10.01 -21.33
C HIS A 10 1.99 8.95 -21.91
N THR A 11 1.49 8.18 -22.88
CA THR A 11 2.29 7.19 -23.60
C THR A 11 2.78 7.79 -24.91
N ARG A 12 4.11 7.87 -25.09
CA ARG A 12 4.75 8.19 -26.36
C ARG A 12 5.34 6.91 -26.93
N GLN A 13 5.15 6.71 -28.23
CA GLN A 13 5.92 5.76 -29.01
C GLN A 13 6.83 6.56 -29.92
N VAL A 14 8.07 6.12 -30.06
CA VAL A 14 9.08 6.83 -30.85
C VAL A 14 9.35 6.10 -32.16
N ASN A 15 9.73 6.86 -33.17
CA ASN A 15 10.32 6.35 -34.39
C ASN A 15 11.77 5.93 -34.11
N PRO A 16 12.09 4.63 -34.13
CA PRO A 16 13.47 4.21 -33.98
C PRO A 16 14.21 4.54 -35.29
N GLU A 17 15.31 5.28 -35.19
CA GLU A 17 16.13 5.69 -36.34
C GLU A 17 16.96 4.50 -36.85
N LEU A 18 16.30 3.58 -37.55
CA LEU A 18 16.87 2.35 -38.06
C LEU A 18 17.18 2.45 -39.56
N ASP A 19 18.28 1.83 -39.98
CA ASP A 19 18.59 1.60 -41.39
C ASP A 19 17.74 0.47 -42.00
N GLU A 20 17.80 0.26 -43.32
CA GLU A 20 17.00 -0.77 -44.01
C GLU A 20 17.27 -2.19 -43.50
N LYS A 21 18.53 -2.52 -43.15
CA LYS A 21 18.87 -3.84 -42.64
C LYS A 21 18.29 -4.05 -41.24
N GLN A 22 18.35 -3.03 -40.41
CA GLN A 22 17.77 -3.00 -39.07
C GLN A 22 16.24 -3.07 -39.11
N TRP A 23 15.59 -2.35 -40.03
CA TRP A 23 14.14 -2.43 -40.26
C TRP A 23 13.71 -3.83 -40.69
N ASN A 24 14.45 -4.47 -41.60
CA ASN A 24 14.16 -5.85 -42.00
C ASN A 24 14.27 -6.84 -40.82
N ALA A 25 15.29 -6.66 -39.96
CA ALA A 25 15.43 -7.47 -38.75
C ALA A 25 14.31 -7.20 -37.71
N TYR A 26 13.93 -5.93 -37.56
CA TYR A 26 12.82 -5.50 -36.70
C TYR A 26 11.51 -6.16 -37.14
N GLU A 27 11.15 -6.04 -38.43
CA GLU A 27 9.91 -6.61 -38.98
C GLU A 27 9.91 -8.14 -38.91
N ALA A 28 11.03 -8.79 -39.19
CA ALA A 28 11.16 -10.24 -39.05
C ALA A 28 10.90 -10.71 -37.61
N SER A 29 11.46 -10.01 -36.62
CA SER A 29 11.21 -10.29 -35.19
C SER A 29 9.78 -10.02 -34.76
N ARG A 30 9.16 -8.95 -35.29
CA ARG A 30 7.76 -8.58 -35.06
C ARG A 30 6.80 -9.64 -35.60
N ILE A 31 6.94 -10.00 -36.88
CA ILE A 31 6.08 -10.99 -37.56
C ILE A 31 6.23 -12.37 -36.94
N ALA A 32 7.44 -12.76 -36.54
CA ALA A 32 7.67 -14.04 -35.87
C ALA A 32 7.03 -14.13 -34.47
N GLY A 33 6.49 -13.03 -33.91
CA GLY A 33 5.91 -12.99 -32.57
C GLY A 33 6.93 -13.26 -31.45
N LYS A 34 8.23 -13.11 -31.75
CA LYS A 34 9.32 -13.44 -30.83
C LYS A 34 9.70 -12.28 -29.90
N SER A 35 9.02 -11.14 -30.00
CA SER A 35 9.34 -9.92 -29.27
C SER A 35 8.09 -9.16 -28.85
N CYS A 36 8.23 -8.21 -27.94
CA CYS A 36 7.18 -7.25 -27.55
C CYS A 36 6.95 -6.13 -28.58
N LEU A 37 7.51 -6.27 -29.78
CA LEU A 37 7.32 -5.33 -30.88
C LEU A 37 5.92 -5.52 -31.45
N ASN A 38 5.08 -4.49 -31.36
CA ASN A 38 3.69 -4.57 -31.77
C ASN A 38 3.38 -3.71 -33.00
N LEU A 39 4.19 -2.68 -33.29
CA LEU A 39 3.92 -1.73 -34.36
C LEU A 39 4.77 -2.00 -35.60
N ALA A 40 4.14 -1.87 -36.76
CA ALA A 40 4.82 -1.95 -38.04
C ALA A 40 5.63 -0.69 -38.31
N ARG A 41 6.63 -0.79 -39.19
CA ARG A 41 7.44 0.34 -39.66
C ARG A 41 6.57 1.51 -40.10
N GLU A 42 5.52 1.26 -40.88
CA GLU A 42 4.62 2.29 -41.41
C GLU A 42 3.96 3.14 -40.31
N ASP A 43 3.67 2.54 -39.15
CA ASP A 43 3.11 3.25 -37.99
C ASP A 43 4.18 4.05 -37.24
N LEU A 44 5.41 3.53 -37.19
CA LEU A 44 6.51 4.12 -36.43
C LEU A 44 7.16 5.29 -37.15
N ILE A 45 7.29 5.25 -38.49
CA ILE A 45 7.94 6.32 -39.26
C ILE A 45 7.19 7.66 -39.18
N LEU A 46 5.89 7.62 -38.87
CA LEU A 46 5.06 8.82 -38.69
C LEU A 46 5.19 9.43 -37.28
N LYS A 47 5.90 8.76 -36.37
CA LYS A 47 6.12 9.22 -35.00
C LYS A 47 7.41 10.04 -34.90
N ARG A 48 7.54 10.76 -33.79
CA ARG A 48 8.75 11.52 -33.47
C ARG A 48 9.86 10.59 -32.99
N THR A 49 11.11 10.94 -33.24
CA THR A 49 12.25 10.17 -32.74
C THR A 49 12.48 10.40 -31.24
N PHE A 50 13.33 9.59 -30.61
CA PHE A 50 13.75 9.85 -29.23
C PHE A 50 14.40 11.23 -29.09
N ALA A 51 15.23 11.63 -30.06
CA ALA A 51 15.91 12.93 -30.04
C ALA A 51 14.93 14.12 -30.04
N GLU A 52 13.78 13.98 -30.70
CA GLU A 52 12.76 15.01 -30.77
C GLU A 52 11.86 15.09 -29.52
N GLU A 53 11.62 13.94 -28.87
CA GLU A 53 10.75 13.86 -27.67
C GLU A 53 11.51 14.15 -26.37
N TRP A 54 12.78 13.75 -26.27
CA TRP A 54 13.58 13.87 -25.05
C TRP A 54 13.62 15.28 -24.44
N PRO A 55 13.81 16.38 -25.22
CA PRO A 55 13.82 17.72 -24.64
C PRO A 55 12.54 18.06 -23.84
N SER A 56 11.38 17.56 -24.28
CA SER A 56 10.11 17.79 -23.56
C SER A 56 10.04 16.97 -22.27
N VAL A 57 10.55 15.74 -22.29
CA VAL A 57 10.66 14.88 -21.10
C VAL A 57 11.64 15.49 -20.08
N ARG A 58 12.80 15.97 -20.54
CA ARG A 58 13.78 16.64 -19.71
C ARG A 58 13.20 17.88 -19.03
N SER A 59 12.54 18.76 -19.79
CA SER A 59 11.88 19.95 -19.23
C SER A 59 10.81 19.58 -18.19
N PHE A 60 10.05 18.50 -18.41
CA PHE A 60 9.12 17.99 -17.41
C PHE A 60 9.84 17.59 -16.11
N LEU A 61 10.94 16.85 -16.22
CA LEU A 61 11.75 16.42 -15.06
C LEU A 61 12.39 17.60 -14.32
N GLU A 62 12.79 18.67 -15.03
CA GLU A 62 13.31 19.92 -14.45
C GLU A 62 12.25 20.65 -13.62
N LEU A 63 10.99 20.63 -14.07
CA LEU A 63 9.87 21.26 -13.37
C LEU A 63 9.37 20.47 -12.15
N CYS A 64 9.74 19.19 -12.01
CA CYS A 64 9.38 18.40 -10.84
C CYS A 64 10.06 18.94 -9.56
N PRO A 65 9.36 18.98 -8.41
CA PRO A 65 9.98 19.24 -7.12
C PRO A 65 11.16 18.29 -6.87
N LYS A 66 12.26 18.83 -6.34
CA LYS A 66 13.49 18.07 -6.10
C LYS A 66 13.62 17.64 -4.63
N PRO A 67 14.12 16.42 -4.36
CA PRO A 67 14.53 15.41 -5.33
C PRO A 67 13.33 14.74 -6.03
N ALA A 68 13.46 14.49 -7.34
CA ALA A 68 12.46 13.76 -8.12
C ALA A 68 12.94 12.32 -8.33
N CYS A 69 12.14 11.32 -7.98
CA CYS A 69 12.55 9.91 -8.06
C CYS A 69 11.88 9.18 -9.23
N LEU A 70 12.69 8.70 -10.17
CA LEU A 70 12.27 7.78 -11.23
C LEU A 70 12.26 6.35 -10.69
N VAL A 71 11.09 5.71 -10.75
CA VAL A 71 10.89 4.34 -10.25
C VAL A 71 10.55 3.42 -11.43
N ALA A 72 11.33 2.36 -11.61
CA ALA A 72 11.07 1.32 -12.59
C ALA A 72 11.16 -0.07 -11.93
N HIS A 73 10.44 -1.04 -12.48
CA HIS A 73 10.47 -2.41 -11.96
C HIS A 73 11.51 -3.23 -12.70
N ASN A 74 12.60 -3.58 -12.02
CA ASN A 74 13.80 -4.16 -12.63
C ASN A 74 14.49 -3.21 -13.63
N GLY A 75 14.38 -1.89 -13.38
CA GLY A 75 14.91 -0.84 -14.25
C GLY A 75 16.42 -0.93 -14.47
N LEU A 76 17.20 -1.40 -13.50
CA LEU A 76 18.66 -1.57 -13.66
C LEU A 76 19.04 -2.60 -14.73
N SER A 77 18.16 -3.57 -14.97
CA SER A 77 18.34 -4.59 -16.00
C SER A 77 17.70 -4.18 -17.34
N PHE A 78 16.79 -3.20 -17.32
CA PHE A 78 15.95 -2.85 -18.46
C PHE A 78 15.88 -1.33 -18.68
N ASP A 79 14.87 -0.66 -18.13
CA ASP A 79 14.46 0.71 -18.49
C ASP A 79 15.60 1.72 -18.42
N TYR A 80 16.40 1.68 -17.36
CA TYR A 80 17.50 2.64 -17.16
C TYR A 80 18.65 2.40 -18.14
N ARG A 81 18.89 1.15 -18.55
CA ARG A 81 19.88 0.83 -19.59
C ARG A 81 19.43 1.29 -20.96
N VAL A 82 18.14 1.09 -21.26
CA VAL A 82 17.54 1.58 -22.51
C VAL A 82 17.61 3.10 -22.56
N LEU A 83 17.20 3.78 -21.48
CA LEU A 83 17.27 5.22 -21.36
C LEU A 83 18.71 5.74 -21.52
N TYR A 84 19.68 5.16 -20.82
CA TYR A 84 21.09 5.52 -20.98
C TYR A 84 21.57 5.32 -22.42
N GLY A 85 21.23 4.17 -23.02
CA GLY A 85 21.57 3.85 -24.40
C GLY A 85 21.05 4.88 -25.38
N GLU A 86 19.79 5.29 -25.25
CA GLU A 86 19.17 6.31 -26.11
C GLU A 86 19.76 7.71 -25.88
N LEU A 87 19.97 8.12 -24.62
CA LEU A 87 20.62 9.39 -24.29
C LEU A 87 22.01 9.49 -24.90
N LYS A 88 22.80 8.41 -24.78
CA LYS A 88 24.13 8.31 -25.35
C LYS A 88 24.10 8.29 -26.88
N ARG A 89 23.19 7.52 -27.48
CA ARG A 89 23.04 7.42 -28.94
C ARG A 89 22.74 8.79 -29.57
N CYS A 90 21.92 9.60 -28.90
CA CYS A 90 21.60 10.95 -29.35
C CYS A 90 22.65 12.02 -28.96
N GLY A 91 23.71 11.62 -28.25
CA GLY A 91 24.78 12.50 -27.79
C GLY A 91 24.31 13.50 -26.72
N PHE A 92 23.24 13.17 -25.98
CA PHE A 92 22.67 14.08 -24.97
C PHE A 92 23.52 14.11 -23.70
N ILE A 93 24.19 13.01 -23.35
CA ILE A 93 25.07 12.97 -22.18
C ILE A 93 26.24 13.94 -22.36
N GLU A 94 26.90 13.91 -23.52
CA GLU A 94 28.06 14.74 -23.83
C GLU A 94 27.72 16.23 -24.01
N LYS A 95 26.46 16.54 -24.33
CA LYS A 95 25.94 17.91 -24.50
C LYS A 95 25.36 18.50 -23.22
N ASP A 96 25.51 17.85 -22.08
CA ASP A 96 24.86 18.23 -20.81
C ASP A 96 23.32 18.29 -20.91
N MET A 97 22.77 17.53 -21.86
CA MET A 97 21.36 17.38 -22.17
C MET A 97 20.79 16.05 -21.65
N GLY A 98 21.54 15.34 -20.79
CA GLY A 98 21.13 14.08 -20.14
C GLY A 98 20.07 14.25 -19.05
N ILE A 99 20.14 13.41 -18.02
CA ILE A 99 19.24 13.48 -16.86
C ILE A 99 19.48 14.79 -16.08
N PRO A 100 18.44 15.58 -15.76
CA PRO A 100 18.61 16.79 -14.96
C PRO A 100 19.07 16.55 -13.53
N ASP A 101 19.73 17.54 -12.95
CA ASP A 101 20.12 17.54 -11.54
C ASP A 101 18.91 17.33 -10.60
N GLY A 102 19.19 16.64 -9.49
CA GLY A 102 18.19 16.29 -8.47
C GLY A 102 17.16 15.25 -8.92
N VAL A 103 17.36 14.59 -10.07
CA VAL A 103 16.61 13.40 -10.45
C VAL A 103 17.37 12.15 -10.00
N VAL A 104 16.73 11.34 -9.17
CA VAL A 104 17.28 10.11 -8.58
C VAL A 104 16.49 8.89 -9.04
N PHE A 105 17.02 7.69 -8.83
CA PHE A 105 16.54 6.44 -9.40
C PHE A 105 16.38 5.36 -8.35
N ILE A 106 15.32 4.54 -8.50
CA ILE A 106 15.07 3.36 -7.67
C ILE A 106 14.59 2.19 -8.52
N ASP A 107 15.28 1.07 -8.36
CA ASP A 107 14.77 -0.21 -8.82
C ASP A 107 13.78 -0.80 -7.80
N SER A 108 12.49 -0.77 -8.15
CA SER A 108 11.43 -1.27 -7.26
C SER A 108 11.48 -2.79 -7.08
N TYR A 109 12.09 -3.55 -8.00
CA TYR A 109 12.28 -5.00 -7.81
C TYR A 109 13.22 -5.26 -6.64
N LEU A 110 14.33 -4.51 -6.56
CA LEU A 110 15.27 -4.61 -5.44
C LEU A 110 14.65 -4.11 -4.14
N ALA A 111 13.95 -2.97 -4.19
CA ALA A 111 13.25 -2.41 -3.04
C ALA A 111 12.27 -3.41 -2.43
N ILE A 112 11.36 -3.94 -3.25
CA ILE A 112 10.32 -4.88 -2.80
C ILE A 112 10.97 -6.17 -2.27
N ARG A 113 12.00 -6.68 -2.93
CA ARG A 113 12.72 -7.87 -2.46
C ARG A 113 13.30 -7.66 -1.05
N GLU A 114 13.90 -6.51 -0.79
CA GLU A 114 14.47 -6.20 0.52
C GLU A 114 13.39 -5.99 1.59
N LEU A 115 12.32 -5.25 1.27
CA LEU A 115 11.19 -5.03 2.17
C LEU A 115 10.54 -6.35 2.58
N GLU A 116 10.29 -7.24 1.62
CA GLU A 116 9.69 -8.55 1.87
C GLU A 116 10.62 -9.44 2.70
N ALA A 117 11.94 -9.38 2.46
CA ALA A 117 12.92 -10.08 3.29
C ALA A 117 12.91 -9.56 4.73
N ARG A 118 12.81 -8.24 4.92
CA ARG A 118 12.69 -7.60 6.24
C ARG A 118 11.43 -8.06 6.97
N HIS A 119 10.28 -8.03 6.30
CA HIS A 119 9.01 -8.50 6.87
C HIS A 119 9.07 -9.97 7.27
N ARG A 120 9.64 -10.86 6.44
CA ARG A 120 9.84 -12.27 6.78
C ARG A 120 10.74 -12.44 8.00
N ASN A 121 11.84 -11.70 8.05
CA ASN A 121 12.75 -11.74 9.19
C ASN A 121 12.07 -11.29 10.48
N GLU A 122 11.30 -10.20 10.46
CA GLU A 122 10.55 -9.73 11.63
C GLU A 122 9.57 -10.80 12.15
N LEU A 123 8.82 -11.45 11.26
CA LEU A 123 7.88 -12.50 11.64
C LEU A 123 8.59 -13.74 12.19
N HIS A 124 9.69 -14.15 11.57
CA HIS A 124 10.52 -15.25 12.08
C HIS A 124 11.06 -14.96 13.48
N HIS A 125 11.60 -13.76 13.72
CA HIS A 125 12.07 -13.38 15.06
C HIS A 125 10.91 -13.32 16.07
N ALA A 126 9.76 -12.74 15.70
CA ALA A 126 8.59 -12.71 16.57
C ALA A 126 8.17 -14.13 16.99
N THR A 127 8.13 -15.09 16.05
CA THR A 127 7.75 -16.47 16.38
C THR A 127 8.71 -17.17 17.35
N ARG A 128 9.99 -16.79 17.36
CA ARG A 128 11.03 -17.42 18.21
C ARG A 128 11.21 -16.77 19.57
N LEU A 129 10.95 -15.47 19.69
CA LEU A 129 11.19 -14.70 20.91
C LEU A 129 9.99 -14.68 21.87
N VAL A 130 8.79 -15.00 21.38
CA VAL A 130 7.55 -14.93 22.17
C VAL A 130 7.08 -16.33 22.56
N ASP A 131 6.79 -16.52 23.84
CA ASP A 131 6.04 -17.68 24.31
C ASP A 131 4.53 -17.44 24.06
N TRP A 132 4.09 -17.85 22.87
CA TRP A 132 2.71 -17.67 22.43
C TRP A 132 1.70 -18.47 23.25
N LYS A 133 2.13 -19.58 23.88
CA LYS A 133 1.28 -20.36 24.77
C LYS A 133 0.97 -19.55 26.03
N MET A 134 2.01 -18.99 26.66
CA MET A 134 1.85 -18.11 27.82
C MET A 134 0.99 -16.88 27.47
N LEU A 135 1.22 -16.27 26.31
CA LEU A 135 0.48 -15.08 25.87
C LEU A 135 -1.01 -15.40 25.62
N SER A 136 -1.30 -16.54 24.98
CA SER A 136 -2.66 -17.02 24.76
C SER A 136 -3.39 -17.32 26.06
N GLU A 137 -2.73 -17.98 27.02
CA GLU A 137 -3.26 -18.25 28.36
C GLU A 137 -3.57 -16.95 29.11
N GLN A 138 -2.69 -15.95 29.09
CA GLN A 138 -2.93 -14.64 29.71
C GLN A 138 -4.11 -13.89 29.07
N VAL A 139 -4.27 -13.95 27.75
CA VAL A 139 -5.39 -13.32 27.04
C VAL A 139 -6.71 -14.05 27.33
N CYS A 140 -6.70 -15.37 27.48
CA CYS A 140 -7.86 -16.15 27.91
C CYS A 140 -8.28 -15.84 29.36
N LEU A 141 -7.31 -15.71 30.27
CA LEU A 141 -7.55 -15.35 31.68
C LEU A 141 -8.17 -13.94 31.81
N ASN A 142 -7.71 -12.99 31.00
CA ASN A 142 -8.25 -11.62 30.99
C ASN A 142 -9.61 -11.48 30.27
N ARG A 143 -10.13 -12.56 29.65
CA ARG A 143 -11.45 -12.59 29.00
C ARG A 143 -12.55 -13.17 29.89
N VAL A 144 -12.26 -13.61 31.11
CA VAL A 144 -13.29 -14.04 32.06
C VAL A 144 -14.13 -12.81 32.45
N PRO A 145 -15.44 -12.76 32.16
CA PRO A 145 -16.30 -11.74 32.74
C PRO A 145 -16.29 -11.96 34.25
N ALA A 146 -16.15 -10.89 35.02
CA ALA A 146 -16.47 -10.92 36.44
C ALA A 146 -17.97 -11.25 36.58
N CYS A 147 -18.33 -12.53 36.57
CA CYS A 147 -19.56 -13.00 37.18
C CYS A 147 -19.26 -13.09 38.68
N GLU A 148 -19.48 -11.98 39.37
CA GLU A 148 -19.66 -12.02 40.82
C GLU A 148 -20.93 -12.84 41.10
N ASP A 149 -20.77 -13.82 41.97
CA ASP A 149 -21.86 -14.55 42.62
C ASP A 149 -22.81 -13.56 43.31
N ILE A 150 -24.10 -13.59 42.96
CA ILE A 150 -25.17 -13.07 43.82
C ILE A 150 -26.21 -14.19 44.02
N PRO A 151 -26.48 -14.63 45.26
CA PRO A 151 -27.40 -15.71 45.54
C PRO A 151 -28.86 -15.29 45.31
N SER A 152 -29.64 -16.27 44.83
CA SER A 152 -31.09 -16.21 44.61
C SER A 152 -31.87 -15.57 45.75
N ALA A 153 -32.71 -14.60 45.42
CA ALA A 153 -33.87 -14.24 46.21
C ALA A 153 -34.99 -13.69 45.31
N VAL A 154 -35.97 -14.56 45.08
CA VAL A 154 -37.43 -14.33 44.96
C VAL A 154 -37.98 -13.23 44.03
N GLU A 155 -38.57 -13.76 42.95
CA GLU A 155 -39.76 -13.39 42.17
C GLU A 155 -40.52 -12.07 42.48
N GLU A 156 -40.77 -11.37 41.37
CA GLU A 156 -41.77 -10.31 41.19
C GLU A 156 -43.20 -10.79 41.49
N ASP A 157 -44.04 -9.88 41.99
CA ASP A 157 -45.44 -9.88 41.59
C ASP A 157 -46.03 -8.46 41.57
N GLY A 158 -46.93 -8.24 40.61
CA GLY A 158 -48.10 -7.41 40.87
C GLY A 158 -48.11 -5.97 40.36
N ASN A 159 -48.26 -5.82 39.05
CA ASN A 159 -48.80 -4.65 38.35
C ASN A 159 -50.10 -4.09 39.00
N ARG A 160 -50.28 -2.75 39.05
CA ARG A 160 -51.59 -2.03 39.02
C ARG A 160 -51.46 -0.48 38.99
N ASP A 161 -51.79 0.08 37.82
CA ASP A 161 -52.58 1.28 37.48
C ASP A 161 -52.51 2.61 38.30
N GLU A 162 -52.04 3.66 37.60
CA GLU A 162 -52.45 5.09 37.45
C GLU A 162 -53.60 5.69 38.30
N PRO A 163 -53.83 7.04 38.32
CA PRO A 163 -53.00 8.23 38.00
C PRO A 163 -53.00 9.25 39.18
N VAL A 164 -52.35 10.43 39.07
CA VAL A 164 -52.87 11.76 39.52
C VAL A 164 -51.81 12.87 39.40
N ASP A 165 -52.36 14.00 38.98
CA ASP A 165 -51.85 15.29 38.54
C ASP A 165 -51.13 16.15 39.61
N SER A 166 -50.33 17.12 39.11
CA SER A 166 -50.06 18.46 39.67
C SER A 166 -49.00 18.65 40.77
N LYS A 167 -47.86 19.29 40.43
CA LYS A 167 -47.59 20.72 40.73
C LYS A 167 -46.13 21.14 40.44
N ASN A 168 -46.05 22.32 39.84
CA ASN A 168 -44.87 23.16 39.62
C ASN A 168 -44.08 23.45 40.90
N VAL A 169 -42.74 23.46 40.83
CA VAL A 169 -41.91 24.47 41.50
C VAL A 169 -40.77 24.87 40.58
N GLU A 170 -40.81 26.13 40.19
CA GLU A 170 -39.83 26.91 39.46
C GLU A 170 -38.80 27.45 40.47
N ILE A 171 -37.50 27.21 40.25
CA ILE A 171 -36.43 28.00 40.89
C ILE A 171 -35.42 28.39 39.82
N HIS A 172 -35.54 29.64 39.38
CA HIS A 172 -34.46 30.40 38.76
C HIS A 172 -33.33 30.62 39.77
N LEU A 173 -32.06 30.59 39.33
CA LEU A 173 -31.10 31.68 39.58
C LEU A 173 -29.83 31.57 38.71
N ILE A 174 -29.74 32.48 37.74
CA ILE A 174 -28.58 33.32 37.35
C ILE A 174 -27.30 32.63 36.80
N GLN A 175 -27.10 32.77 35.48
CA GLN A 175 -25.80 32.76 34.81
C GLN A 175 -25.23 34.20 34.71
N PRO A 176 -23.91 34.41 34.80
CA PRO A 176 -23.27 35.65 34.35
C PRO A 176 -22.97 35.60 32.84
N GLN A 177 -23.43 36.62 32.11
CA GLN A 177 -23.14 36.84 30.69
C GLN A 177 -21.97 37.81 30.51
N CYS A 178 -21.21 37.65 29.42
CA CYS A 178 -20.46 38.69 28.71
C CYS A 178 -20.05 38.17 27.31
N PRO A 179 -19.77 39.01 26.29
CA PRO A 179 -20.75 39.63 25.39
C PRO A 179 -20.64 39.15 23.92
N ILE A 180 -21.72 39.39 23.17
CA ILE A 180 -21.97 38.99 21.78
C ILE A 180 -21.34 39.99 20.79
N ASP A 181 -20.58 39.51 19.81
CA ASP A 181 -20.18 40.24 18.59
C ASP A 181 -21.24 40.02 17.48
N PRO A 182 -21.84 41.08 16.90
CA PRO A 182 -22.92 40.94 15.95
C PRO A 182 -22.41 40.92 14.50
N ARG A 183 -22.25 39.73 13.91
CA ARG A 183 -22.31 39.50 12.44
C ARG A 183 -22.27 38.01 12.10
N THR A 184 -23.42 37.34 12.11
CA THR A 184 -23.71 36.21 11.20
C THR A 184 -25.19 35.84 11.24
N PRO A 185 -25.87 35.71 10.08
CA PRO A 185 -27.28 35.33 10.04
C PRO A 185 -27.46 33.79 10.12
N ASN A 186 -28.33 33.37 11.04
CA ASN A 186 -29.14 32.14 11.09
C ASN A 186 -28.49 30.80 10.66
N ARG A 187 -28.00 30.05 11.65
CA ARG A 187 -27.88 28.58 11.59
C ARG A 187 -28.60 27.95 12.79
N PRO A 188 -29.50 26.97 12.59
CA PRO A 188 -30.20 26.32 13.71
C PRO A 188 -29.23 25.50 14.58
N PRO A 189 -29.49 25.37 15.90
CA PRO A 189 -28.54 24.79 16.85
C PRO A 189 -28.42 23.26 16.71
N ILE A 190 -27.19 22.78 16.82
CA ILE A 190 -26.83 21.36 16.93
C ILE A 190 -27.23 20.87 18.32
N PRO A 191 -27.90 19.71 18.47
CA PRO A 191 -28.16 19.14 19.80
C PRO A 191 -26.85 18.78 20.49
N ARG A 192 -26.56 19.44 21.61
CA ARG A 192 -25.51 19.02 22.56
C ARG A 192 -26.04 17.85 23.39
N GLY A 193 -25.68 16.63 22.99
CA GLY A 193 -25.76 15.46 23.86
C GLY A 193 -24.50 15.36 24.72
N THR A 194 -24.65 15.62 26.01
CA THR A 194 -23.68 15.27 27.06
C THR A 194 -23.73 13.76 27.36
N ASN A 195 -22.64 13.28 27.95
CA ASN A 195 -22.38 11.94 28.51
C ASN A 195 -21.59 11.01 27.57
N SER A 196 -20.28 11.23 27.60
CA SER A 196 -19.29 10.23 27.22
C SER A 196 -19.38 9.03 28.17
N GLU A 197 -20.13 8.00 27.78
CA GLU A 197 -19.80 6.64 28.21
C GLU A 197 -18.51 6.22 27.48
N PRO A 198 -17.56 5.55 28.15
CA PRO A 198 -16.42 4.98 27.45
C PRO A 198 -16.95 3.93 26.49
N ALA A 199 -16.72 4.13 25.19
CA ALA A 199 -17.03 3.15 24.18
C ALA A 199 -16.40 1.82 24.61
N LYS A 200 -17.26 0.87 24.99
CA LYS A 200 -16.89 -0.53 25.22
C LYS A 200 -16.05 -0.95 24.02
N LEU A 201 -14.84 -1.45 24.27
CA LEU A 201 -13.91 -2.01 23.29
C LEU A 201 -14.50 -3.29 22.66
N SER A 202 -15.62 -3.18 21.98
CA SER A 202 -16.28 -4.27 21.29
C SER A 202 -15.84 -4.26 19.84
N GLY A 203 -14.97 -5.22 19.51
CA GLY A 203 -14.77 -5.72 18.16
C GLY A 203 -13.91 -4.87 17.22
N ARG A 204 -12.61 -4.76 17.48
CA ARG A 204 -11.66 -4.59 16.36
C ARG A 204 -11.79 -5.85 15.49
N ARG A 205 -12.29 -5.71 14.26
CA ARG A 205 -12.24 -6.79 13.25
C ARG A 205 -10.77 -7.18 13.06
N ARG A 206 -10.35 -8.36 13.50
CA ARG A 206 -8.96 -8.79 13.30
C ARG A 206 -8.83 -9.31 11.88
N LEU A 207 -7.69 -9.04 11.26
CA LEU A 207 -7.47 -9.26 9.83
C LEU A 207 -7.60 -10.74 9.40
N PHE A 208 -7.52 -11.67 10.35
CA PHE A 208 -7.46 -13.11 10.13
C PHE A 208 -8.52 -13.92 10.91
N ASP A 209 -9.53 -13.28 11.53
CA ASP A 209 -10.42 -13.95 12.50
C ASP A 209 -11.11 -15.23 11.98
N ASN A 210 -11.37 -15.34 10.67
CA ASN A 210 -12.09 -16.48 10.08
C ASN A 210 -11.19 -17.54 9.43
N GLU A 211 -9.86 -17.33 9.37
CA GLU A 211 -8.93 -18.17 8.57
C GLU A 211 -7.84 -18.85 9.42
N LEU A 212 -7.84 -18.68 10.76
CA LEU A 212 -6.75 -19.14 11.59
C LEU A 212 -6.95 -20.57 12.15
N PRO A 213 -5.90 -21.42 12.13
CA PRO A 213 -5.96 -22.80 12.63
C PRO A 213 -6.19 -22.97 14.14
N GLY A 214 -6.11 -21.90 14.94
CA GLY A 214 -6.20 -21.98 16.40
C GLY A 214 -6.22 -20.62 17.10
N ALA A 215 -6.74 -20.60 18.33
CA ALA A 215 -6.92 -19.40 19.15
C ALA A 215 -5.60 -18.79 19.69
N ASP A 216 -4.47 -19.48 19.50
CA ASP A 216 -3.12 -19.08 19.91
C ASP A 216 -2.22 -18.72 18.72
N HIS A 217 -2.77 -18.59 17.51
CA HIS A 217 -1.98 -18.30 16.33
C HIS A 217 -1.27 -16.93 16.44
N PRO A 218 0.03 -16.79 16.09
CA PRO A 218 0.81 -15.56 16.29
C PRO A 218 0.16 -14.29 15.70
N LEU A 219 -0.48 -14.41 14.53
CA LEU A 219 -1.21 -13.32 13.88
C LEU A 219 -2.36 -12.71 14.71
N LEU A 220 -2.86 -13.38 15.75
CA LEU A 220 -3.86 -12.82 16.66
C LEU A 220 -3.29 -11.76 17.61
N PHE A 221 -1.98 -11.76 17.80
CA PHE A 221 -1.28 -10.97 18.80
C PHE A 221 -0.32 -9.96 18.19
N LEU A 222 0.09 -10.18 16.94
CA LEU A 222 0.87 -9.20 16.18
C LEU A 222 0.01 -7.97 15.91
N ASN A 223 0.56 -6.78 16.19
CA ASN A 223 -0.11 -5.54 15.85
C ASN A 223 -0.07 -5.33 14.32
N THR A 224 -1.12 -5.77 13.65
CA THR A 224 -1.28 -5.61 12.20
C THR A 224 -1.77 -4.21 11.81
N ASP A 225 -2.18 -3.38 12.77
CA ASP A 225 -2.73 -2.05 12.49
C ASP A 225 -1.64 -1.10 11.95
N ASP A 226 -0.38 -1.35 12.26
CA ASP A 226 0.76 -0.58 11.73
C ASP A 226 1.33 -1.17 10.43
N TRP A 227 0.82 -2.32 9.97
CA TRP A 227 1.32 -2.96 8.76
C TRP A 227 0.83 -2.23 7.52
N SER A 228 1.72 -2.07 6.55
CA SER A 228 1.35 -1.60 5.21
C SER A 228 0.30 -2.52 4.57
N PRO A 229 -0.57 -2.00 3.69
CA PRO A 229 -1.52 -2.81 2.93
C PRO A 229 -0.88 -4.01 2.23
N ALA A 230 0.34 -3.86 1.69
CA ALA A 230 1.10 -4.94 1.07
C ALA A 230 1.44 -6.04 2.09
N LYS A 231 2.04 -5.68 3.23
CA LYS A 231 2.41 -6.63 4.28
C LYS A 231 1.19 -7.40 4.79
N ARG A 232 0.07 -6.72 5.07
CA ARG A 232 -1.19 -7.36 5.51
C ARG A 232 -1.72 -8.41 4.54
N ARG A 233 -1.55 -8.20 3.23
CA ARG A 233 -2.12 -9.08 2.19
C ARG A 233 -1.16 -10.18 1.76
N ARG A 234 0.14 -9.97 1.94
CA ARG A 234 1.18 -10.92 1.56
C ARG A 234 1.60 -11.83 2.70
N VAL A 235 1.43 -11.43 3.95
CA VAL A 235 1.57 -12.32 5.10
C VAL A 235 0.34 -13.21 5.21
N ARG A 236 0.58 -14.52 5.34
CA ARG A 236 -0.48 -15.53 5.33
C ARG A 236 -0.36 -16.49 6.51
N PRO A 237 -1.49 -16.99 7.06
CA PRO A 237 -1.48 -17.96 8.16
C PRO A 237 -0.66 -19.22 7.85
N GLU A 238 -0.66 -19.69 6.61
CA GLU A 238 0.01 -20.93 6.19
C GLU A 238 1.54 -20.86 6.30
N TYR A 239 2.09 -19.65 6.47
CA TYR A 239 3.52 -19.46 6.70
C TYR A 239 3.91 -19.74 8.16
N PHE A 240 2.94 -19.87 9.07
CA PHE A 240 3.17 -20.21 10.47
C PHE A 240 2.83 -21.69 10.67
N ARG A 241 3.81 -22.47 11.11
CA ARG A 241 3.62 -23.88 11.44
C ARG A 241 3.79 -24.09 12.92
N ARG A 242 2.99 -25.00 13.48
CA ARG A 242 3.27 -25.55 14.80
C ARG A 242 4.40 -26.57 14.68
N ILE A 243 5.35 -26.46 15.59
CA ILE A 243 6.44 -27.42 15.78
C ILE A 243 6.24 -28.20 17.08
N ASP A 244 7.03 -29.26 17.26
CA ASP A 244 6.98 -30.09 18.45
C ASP A 244 7.14 -29.26 19.73
N GLY A 245 6.32 -29.59 20.74
CA GLY A 245 6.22 -28.82 21.98
C GLY A 245 5.24 -27.63 21.92
N GLY A 246 4.44 -27.52 20.85
CA GLY A 246 3.37 -26.52 20.75
C GLY A 246 3.84 -25.10 20.45
N ARG A 247 5.13 -24.94 20.09
CA ARG A 247 5.68 -23.65 19.66
C ARG A 247 5.33 -23.35 18.20
N TRP A 248 5.38 -22.08 17.85
CA TRP A 248 5.19 -21.61 16.48
C TRP A 248 6.53 -21.34 15.81
N ASP A 249 6.60 -21.62 14.51
CA ASP A 249 7.75 -21.37 13.66
C ASP A 249 7.27 -20.71 12.36
N PHE A 250 7.95 -19.67 11.91
CA PHE A 250 7.67 -19.02 10.63
C PHE A 250 8.50 -19.66 9.52
N ASN A 251 7.82 -20.25 8.54
CA ASN A 251 8.43 -20.91 7.40
C ASN A 251 8.86 -19.87 6.35
N CYS A 252 10.06 -19.31 6.52
CA CYS A 252 10.65 -18.34 5.60
C CYS A 252 10.70 -18.85 4.15
N THR A 253 11.00 -20.14 3.95
CA THR A 253 11.12 -20.74 2.62
C THR A 253 9.78 -20.76 1.89
N VAL A 254 8.72 -21.20 2.56
CA VAL A 254 7.37 -21.21 1.97
C VAL A 254 6.89 -19.78 1.71
N ALA A 255 7.13 -18.86 2.66
CA ALA A 255 6.81 -17.45 2.45
C ALA A 255 7.51 -16.90 1.20
N GLU A 256 8.83 -17.08 1.07
CA GLU A 256 9.62 -16.62 -0.07
C GLU A 256 9.15 -17.18 -1.41
N MET A 257 8.85 -18.49 -1.47
CA MET A 257 8.35 -19.13 -2.69
C MET A 257 7.01 -18.56 -3.17
N ASN A 258 6.17 -18.11 -2.24
CA ASN A 258 4.85 -17.54 -2.51
C ASN A 258 4.89 -16.01 -2.70
N THR A 259 5.90 -15.32 -2.16
CA THR A 259 6.08 -13.87 -2.29
C THR A 259 7.06 -13.54 -3.42
N ARG A 260 6.84 -14.06 -4.63
CA ARG A 260 7.69 -13.72 -5.78
C ARG A 260 7.59 -12.23 -6.11
N ASN A 261 8.67 -11.69 -6.66
CA ASN A 261 8.84 -10.25 -6.89
C ASN A 261 8.57 -9.83 -8.34
N LYS A 262 7.89 -10.66 -9.15
CA LYS A 262 7.43 -10.21 -10.47
C LYS A 262 6.29 -9.22 -10.29
N LEU A 263 6.27 -8.12 -11.06
CA LEU A 263 5.24 -7.09 -10.97
C LEU A 263 3.82 -7.68 -11.03
N THR A 264 3.56 -8.59 -11.96
CA THR A 264 2.28 -9.32 -12.09
C THR A 264 1.87 -9.98 -10.76
N THR A 265 2.77 -10.78 -10.19
CA THR A 265 2.55 -11.49 -8.93
C THR A 265 2.36 -10.54 -7.77
N ILE A 266 3.15 -9.46 -7.69
CA ILE A 266 3.00 -8.47 -6.62
C ILE A 266 1.65 -7.78 -6.75
N TYR A 267 1.28 -7.32 -7.94
CA TYR A 267 0.02 -6.65 -8.20
C TYR A 267 -1.17 -7.54 -7.83
N GLU A 268 -1.21 -8.78 -8.31
CA GLU A 268 -2.32 -9.71 -8.03
C GLU A 268 -2.42 -10.05 -6.54
N THR A 269 -1.29 -10.32 -5.87
CA THR A 269 -1.29 -10.69 -4.44
C THR A 269 -1.60 -9.50 -3.52
N VAL A 270 -1.13 -8.31 -3.88
CA VAL A 270 -1.33 -7.10 -3.09
C VAL A 270 -2.68 -6.46 -3.40
N LEU A 271 -3.16 -6.40 -4.62
CA LEU A 271 -4.37 -5.65 -4.97
C LEU A 271 -5.59 -6.54 -5.17
N LYS A 272 -5.39 -7.87 -5.27
CA LYS A 272 -6.45 -8.87 -5.49
C LYS A 272 -7.27 -8.57 -6.75
N SER A 273 -6.63 -7.97 -7.76
CA SER A 273 -7.19 -7.66 -9.07
C SER A 273 -6.41 -8.36 -10.16
N GLN A 274 -7.07 -8.59 -11.30
CA GLN A 274 -6.39 -9.06 -12.50
C GLN A 274 -5.52 -7.95 -13.07
N TYR A 275 -4.35 -8.32 -13.58
CA TYR A 275 -3.40 -7.42 -14.20
C TYR A 275 -3.23 -7.76 -15.67
N ASN A 276 -3.35 -6.73 -16.52
CA ASN A 276 -3.16 -6.87 -17.95
C ASN A 276 -1.78 -6.30 -18.34
N ALA A 277 -0.78 -7.17 -18.50
CA ALA A 277 0.62 -6.81 -18.71
C ALA A 277 0.97 -6.50 -20.18
N HIS A 278 0.14 -5.74 -20.89
CA HIS A 278 0.29 -5.54 -22.33
C HIS A 278 0.70 -4.12 -22.73
N TYR A 279 0.58 -3.14 -21.84
CA TYR A 279 0.88 -1.74 -22.14
C TYR A 279 1.75 -1.11 -21.05
N ALA A 280 2.79 -0.38 -21.47
CA ALA A 280 3.71 0.31 -20.55
C ALA A 280 2.99 1.27 -19.59
N GLN A 281 1.87 1.85 -20.02
CA GLN A 281 1.00 2.66 -19.18
C GLN A 281 0.36 1.86 -18.04
N ASP A 282 -0.17 0.68 -18.35
CA ASP A 282 -0.80 -0.20 -17.35
C ASP A 282 0.26 -0.71 -16.36
N ASP A 283 1.46 -1.02 -16.85
CA ASP A 283 2.61 -1.42 -16.02
C ASP A 283 3.04 -0.29 -15.07
N THR A 284 3.03 0.96 -15.55
CA THR A 284 3.36 2.14 -14.75
C THR A 284 2.30 2.39 -13.68
N GLU A 285 1.02 2.30 -14.03
CA GLU A 285 -0.08 2.44 -13.05
C GLU A 285 -0.02 1.33 -12.00
N ALA A 286 0.20 0.09 -12.44
CA ALA A 286 0.34 -1.06 -11.56
C ALA A 286 1.50 -0.90 -10.58
N LEU A 287 2.66 -0.46 -11.07
CA LEU A 287 3.82 -0.20 -10.24
C LEU A 287 3.53 0.89 -9.21
N LEU A 288 2.89 1.99 -9.62
CA LEU A 288 2.52 3.05 -8.69
C LEU A 288 1.57 2.56 -7.59
N GLN A 289 0.54 1.77 -7.95
CA GLN A 289 -0.37 1.17 -6.97
C GLN A 289 0.35 0.21 -6.01
N VAL A 290 1.34 -0.54 -6.50
CA VAL A 290 2.19 -1.40 -5.68
C VAL A 290 3.01 -0.57 -4.69
N CYS A 291 3.71 0.47 -5.15
CA CYS A 291 4.47 1.37 -4.28
C CYS A 291 3.59 1.98 -3.18
N LEU A 292 2.39 2.44 -3.53
CA LEU A 292 1.40 2.96 -2.57
C LEU A 292 0.96 1.91 -1.55
N ALA A 293 0.85 0.64 -1.95
CA ALA A 293 0.45 -0.43 -1.06
C ALA A 293 1.56 -0.82 -0.06
N TYR A 294 2.84 -0.70 -0.42
CA TYR A 294 3.94 -0.76 0.55
C TYR A 294 4.00 0.51 1.41
N GLY A 295 3.58 1.64 0.87
CA GLY A 295 3.37 2.88 1.61
C GLY A 295 4.66 3.41 2.20
N LYS A 296 4.63 3.73 3.50
CA LYS A 296 5.77 4.33 4.20
C LYS A 296 7.05 3.50 4.09
N ASP A 297 6.97 2.17 4.15
CA ASP A 297 8.14 1.30 4.01
C ASP A 297 8.89 1.52 2.69
N PHE A 298 8.14 1.78 1.60
CA PHE A 298 8.72 2.06 0.29
C PHE A 298 9.30 3.47 0.21
N LEU A 299 8.62 4.47 0.79
CA LEU A 299 9.12 5.84 0.86
C LEU A 299 10.41 5.93 1.69
N ASP A 300 10.42 5.31 2.87
CA ASP A 300 11.60 5.25 3.72
C ASP A 300 12.74 4.51 3.00
N TYR A 301 12.46 3.43 2.26
CA TYR A 301 13.47 2.80 1.41
C TYR A 301 14.00 3.79 0.36
N ALA A 302 13.10 4.51 -0.29
CA ALA A 302 13.45 5.45 -1.34
C ALA A 302 14.34 6.59 -0.87
N ASP A 303 13.96 7.24 0.22
CA ASP A 303 14.72 8.35 0.80
C ASP A 303 16.14 7.93 1.21
N ASN A 304 16.34 6.67 1.57
CA ASN A 304 17.64 6.15 2.03
C ASN A 304 18.50 5.50 0.93
N LYS A 305 17.90 5.11 -0.20
CA LYS A 305 18.55 4.24 -1.20
C LYS A 305 18.45 4.74 -2.63
N ALA A 306 17.67 5.79 -2.90
CA ALA A 306 17.68 6.42 -4.22
C ALA A 306 19.11 6.87 -4.56
N ALA A 307 19.49 6.68 -5.81
CA ALA A 307 20.82 7.01 -6.29
C ALA A 307 20.74 7.91 -7.53
N ASP A 308 21.83 8.58 -7.86
CA ASP A 308 21.97 9.27 -9.13
C ASP A 308 21.90 8.28 -10.31
N PHE A 309 21.89 8.82 -11.53
CA PHE A 309 21.75 8.01 -12.73
C PHE A 309 22.79 6.87 -12.76
N PRO A 310 22.36 5.59 -12.82
CA PRO A 310 23.24 4.47 -12.49
C PRO A 310 24.23 4.06 -13.60
N PHE A 311 24.51 4.94 -14.57
CA PHE A 311 25.34 4.68 -15.76
C PHE A 311 26.06 5.93 -16.27
#